data_AF-Q6S547-F1
#
_entry.id   AF-Q6S547-F1
#
_cell.length_a   1.000
_cell.length_b   1.000
_cell.length_c   1.000
_cell.angle_alpha   90.00
_cell.angle_beta   90.00
_cell.angle_gamma   90.00
#
_symmetry.space_group_name_H-M   'P 1'
#
loop_
_entity.id
_entity.type
_entity.pdbx_description
1 polymer ?
#
loop_
_entity_poly.entity_id
_entity_poly.type
_entity_poly.pdbx_seq_one_letter_code
_entity_poly.pdbx_strand_id
1 'polypeptide(L)'
;SLQIEYLSKQLQEISDKLDIINVNVLINSTLTEITPAYQRIKYVNEKFEELTFATETSSKVKKDGSPADILDELTELTELAKSVTKNDVDGFEFYLNTFHDVMVGNNLFGRSALKTASELITKENVKTSGSEVGNV
;
A
#
# COMPACT_ATOMS: atom_id res chain seq x y z
N SER A 1 -12.89 -0.14 4.57
CA SER A 1 -12.36 1.20 4.24
C SER A 1 -12.81 2.30 5.21
N LEU A 2 -14.11 2.58 5.41
CA LEU A 2 -14.62 3.73 6.21
C LEU A 2 -13.97 3.97 7.59
N GLN A 3 -13.63 2.91 8.33
CA GLN A 3 -13.02 3.04 9.66
C GLN A 3 -11.61 3.66 9.65
N ILE A 4 -10.90 3.61 8.52
CA ILE A 4 -9.53 4.12 8.38
C ILE A 4 -9.43 5.28 7.38
N GLU A 5 -10.54 5.73 6.79
CA GLU A 5 -10.55 6.80 5.78
C GLU A 5 -10.00 8.12 6.34
N TYR A 6 -10.30 8.42 7.60
CA TYR A 6 -9.81 9.63 8.27
C TYR A 6 -8.26 9.65 8.36
N LEU A 7 -7.62 8.49 8.47
CA LEU A 7 -6.16 8.36 8.53
C LEU A 7 -5.51 8.80 7.22
N SER A 8 -6.15 8.58 6.07
CA SER A 8 -5.59 9.02 4.79
C SER A 8 -5.40 10.53 4.73
N LYS A 9 -6.34 11.31 5.29
CA LYS A 9 -6.23 12.77 5.35
C LYS A 9 -5.15 13.22 6.33
N GLN A 10 -5.09 12.58 7.50
CA GLN A 10 -4.06 12.88 8.51
C GLN A 10 -2.64 12.56 8.02
N LEU A 11 -2.46 11.42 7.34
CA LEU A 11 -1.17 11.04 6.74
C LEU A 11 -0.76 11.99 5.61
N GLN A 12 -1.73 12.50 4.83
CA GLN A 12 -1.43 13.51 3.81
C GLN A 12 -0.92 14.81 4.44
N GLU A 13 -1.51 15.28 5.54
CA GLU A 13 -1.01 16.47 6.25
C GLU A 13 0.43 16.32 6.75
N ILE A 14 0.84 15.11 7.14
CA ILE A 14 2.23 14.79 7.50
C ILE A 14 3.10 14.87 6.25
N SER A 15 2.71 14.20 5.16
CA SER A 15 3.46 14.21 3.90
C SER A 15 3.68 15.60 3.34
N ASP A 16 2.66 16.48 3.38
CA ASP A 16 2.72 17.85 2.84
C ASP A 16 3.69 18.75 3.62
N LYS A 17 4.00 18.38 4.86
CA LYS A 17 4.89 19.12 5.78
C LYS A 17 6.25 18.47 5.93
N LEU A 18 6.51 17.36 5.23
CA LEU A 18 7.83 16.75 5.15
C LEU A 18 8.67 17.53 4.13
N ASP A 19 9.40 18.54 4.58
CA ASP A 19 10.29 19.37 3.76
C ASP A 19 11.65 18.68 3.65
N ILE A 20 11.83 17.90 2.57
CA ILE A 20 13.07 17.29 2.06
C ILE A 20 14.28 17.43 3.00
N ILE A 21 14.39 16.51 3.95
CA ILE A 21 15.56 16.33 4.81
C ILE A 21 16.78 16.04 3.95
N ASN A 22 17.95 16.43 4.44
CA ASN A 22 19.21 15.76 4.22
C ASN A 22 19.09 14.22 4.43
N VAL A 23 18.53 13.51 3.44
CA VAL A 23 18.09 12.13 3.60
C VAL A 23 19.30 11.23 3.82
N ASN A 24 19.50 10.82 5.07
CA ASN A 24 20.60 9.94 5.42
C ASN A 24 20.41 8.58 4.73
N VAL A 25 21.51 7.87 4.48
CA VAL A 25 21.57 6.58 3.79
C VAL A 25 20.54 5.58 4.34
N LEU A 26 20.27 5.60 5.64
CA LEU A 26 19.32 4.69 6.30
C LEU A 26 17.84 4.97 5.98
N ILE A 27 17.49 6.23 5.74
CA ILE A 27 16.12 6.59 5.31
C ILE A 27 15.96 6.18 3.84
N ASN A 28 16.94 6.54 2.99
CA ASN A 28 16.94 6.19 1.57
C ASN A 28 16.95 4.67 1.32
N SER A 29 17.69 3.91 2.13
CA SER A 29 17.72 2.45 2.03
C SER A 29 16.34 1.87 2.32
N THR A 30 15.70 2.30 3.42
CA THR A 30 14.34 1.86 3.77
C THR A 30 13.34 2.18 2.66
N LEU A 31 13.38 3.41 2.10
CA LEU A 31 12.50 3.81 1.01
C LEU A 31 12.71 2.92 -0.23
N THR A 32 13.96 2.66 -0.59
CA THR A 32 14.31 1.82 -1.74
C THR A 32 13.89 0.36 -1.53
N GLU A 33 14.01 -0.16 -0.31
CA GLU A 33 13.63 -1.53 0.04
C GLU A 33 12.11 -1.73 0.12
N ILE A 34 11.35 -0.78 0.69
CA ILE A 34 9.91 -0.94 0.91
C ILE A 34 9.05 -0.58 -0.30
N THR A 35 9.50 0.37 -1.14
CA THR A 35 8.67 0.94 -2.22
C THR A 35 8.14 -0.10 -3.21
N PRO A 36 8.95 -1.06 -3.73
CA PRO A 36 8.45 -2.04 -4.69
C PRO A 36 7.32 -2.89 -4.11
N ALA A 37 7.49 -3.36 -2.86
CA ALA A 37 6.49 -4.16 -2.17
C ALA A 37 5.23 -3.35 -1.85
N TYR A 38 5.39 -2.12 -1.35
CA TYR A 38 4.27 -1.21 -1.08
C TYR A 38 3.43 -0.96 -2.34
N GLN A 39 4.06 -0.61 -3.46
CA GLN A 39 3.34 -0.34 -4.71
C GLN A 39 2.57 -1.55 -5.22
N ARG A 40 3.18 -2.75 -5.17
CA ARG A 40 2.54 -3.98 -5.62
C ARG A 40 1.34 -4.35 -4.73
N ILE A 41 1.50 -4.30 -3.41
CA ILE A 41 0.43 -4.61 -2.44
C ILE A 41 -0.72 -3.61 -2.59
N LYS A 42 -0.41 -2.31 -2.66
CA LYS A 42 -1.41 -1.26 -2.84
C LYS A 42 -2.24 -1.47 -4.11
N TYR A 43 -1.57 -1.66 -5.25
CA TYR A 43 -2.24 -1.89 -6.53
C TYR A 43 -3.15 -3.12 -6.50
N VAL A 44 -2.65 -4.26 -5.99
CA VAL A 44 -3.44 -5.49 -5.93
C VAL A 44 -4.67 -5.33 -5.05
N ASN A 45 -4.53 -4.70 -3.87
CA ASN A 45 -5.66 -4.46 -2.96
C ASN A 45 -6.71 -3.54 -3.60
N GLU A 46 -6.29 -2.39 -4.14
CA GLU A 46 -7.20 -1.42 -4.77
C GLU A 46 -7.91 -2.04 -5.99
N LYS A 47 -7.16 -2.72 -6.86
CA LYS A 47 -7.74 -3.33 -8.07
C LYS A 47 -8.65 -4.51 -7.75
N PHE A 48 -8.33 -5.31 -6.72
CA PHE A 48 -9.21 -6.39 -6.28
C PHE A 48 -10.54 -5.87 -5.72
N GLU A 49 -10.51 -4.82 -4.89
CA GLU A 49 -11.72 -4.16 -4.38
C GLU A 49 -12.56 -3.59 -5.54
N GLU A 50 -11.93 -2.87 -6.48
CA GLU A 50 -12.57 -2.31 -7.67
C GLU A 50 -13.29 -3.38 -8.51
N LEU A 51 -12.58 -4.44 -8.90
CA LEU A 51 -13.11 -5.51 -9.75
C LEU A 51 -14.20 -6.33 -9.05
N THR A 52 -14.05 -6.59 -7.75
CA THR A 52 -15.06 -7.31 -6.97
C THR A 52 -16.35 -6.48 -6.86
N PHE A 53 -16.23 -5.18 -6.61
CA PHE A 53 -17.37 -4.27 -6.53
C PHE A 53 -18.10 -4.14 -7.88
N ALA A 54 -17.35 -4.00 -8.98
CA ALA A 54 -17.89 -3.96 -10.34
C ALA A 54 -18.67 -5.25 -10.64
N THR A 55 -18.04 -6.40 -10.46
CA THR A 55 -18.64 -7.73 -10.68
C THR A 55 -19.92 -7.93 -9.86
N GLU A 56 -19.92 -7.53 -8.58
CA GLU A 56 -21.09 -7.64 -7.70
C GLU A 56 -22.24 -6.73 -8.16
N THR A 57 -21.91 -5.51 -8.59
CA THR A 57 -22.88 -4.54 -9.08
C THR A 57 -23.52 -5.02 -10.38
N SER A 58 -22.69 -5.41 -11.36
CA SER A 58 -23.14 -5.91 -12.66
C SER A 58 -23.97 -7.20 -12.53
N SER A 59 -23.67 -8.05 -11.55
CA SER A 59 -24.46 -9.25 -11.22
C SER A 59 -25.85 -8.94 -10.63
N LYS A 60 -25.99 -7.83 -9.89
CA LYS A 60 -27.26 -7.38 -9.27
C LYS A 60 -28.15 -6.63 -10.26
N VAL A 61 -27.58 -5.95 -11.27
CA VAL A 61 -28.33 -5.30 -12.35
C VAL A 61 -28.79 -6.35 -13.37
N LYS A 62 -29.69 -7.24 -12.95
CA LYS A 62 -30.47 -8.09 -13.85
C LYS A 62 -31.51 -7.22 -14.57
N LYS A 63 -31.13 -6.44 -15.60
CA LYS A 63 -32.00 -6.13 -16.76
C LYS A 63 -31.43 -5.20 -17.85
N ASP A 64 -30.42 -4.36 -17.60
CA ASP A 64 -30.01 -3.34 -18.58
C ASP A 64 -28.51 -3.29 -18.95
N GLY A 65 -27.65 -4.12 -18.32
CA GLY A 65 -26.23 -4.24 -18.67
C GLY A 65 -25.97 -5.27 -19.77
N SER A 66 -25.00 -5.01 -20.66
CA SER A 66 -24.61 -5.98 -21.70
C SER A 66 -23.98 -7.22 -21.04
N PRO A 67 -24.37 -8.45 -21.42
CA PRO A 67 -23.72 -9.67 -20.95
C PRO A 67 -22.20 -9.73 -21.19
N ALA A 68 -21.68 -8.92 -22.13
CA ALA A 68 -20.26 -8.81 -22.42
C ALA A 68 -19.48 -8.15 -21.26
N ASP A 69 -20.04 -7.10 -20.65
CA ASP A 69 -19.34 -6.31 -19.61
C ASP A 69 -19.07 -7.16 -18.35
N ILE A 70 -20.02 -8.04 -17.97
CA ILE A 70 -19.86 -8.97 -16.85
C ILE A 70 -18.77 -10.02 -17.14
N LEU A 71 -18.67 -10.49 -18.38
CA LEU A 71 -17.67 -11.49 -18.77
C LEU A 71 -16.26 -10.88 -18.76
N ASP A 72 -16.12 -9.63 -19.19
CA ASP A 72 -14.85 -8.91 -19.16
C ASP A 72 -14.40 -8.67 -17.70
N GLU A 73 -15.29 -8.20 -16.82
CA GLU A 73 -15.01 -8.01 -15.39
C GLU A 73 -14.56 -9.31 -14.69
N LEU A 74 -15.27 -10.43 -14.94
CA LEU A 74 -14.92 -11.74 -14.40
C LEU A 74 -13.59 -12.26 -14.95
N THR A 75 -13.28 -11.94 -16.21
CA THR A 75 -12.01 -12.30 -16.84
C THR A 75 -10.86 -11.54 -16.20
N GLU A 76 -10.99 -10.22 -16.05
CA GLU A 76 -9.99 -9.37 -15.37
C GLU A 76 -9.74 -9.82 -13.92
N LEU A 77 -10.80 -10.14 -13.18
CA LEU A 77 -10.67 -10.64 -11.80
C LEU A 77 -9.94 -11.99 -11.75
N THR A 78 -10.23 -12.88 -12.70
CA THR A 78 -9.57 -14.18 -12.80
C THR A 78 -8.10 -14.04 -13.20
N GLU A 79 -7.77 -13.12 -14.10
CA GLU A 79 -6.40 -12.81 -14.48
C GLU A 79 -5.59 -12.22 -13.33
N LEU A 80 -6.19 -11.29 -12.57
CA LEU A 80 -5.59 -10.76 -11.35
C LEU A 80 -5.33 -11.88 -10.33
N ALA A 81 -6.32 -12.76 -10.09
CA ALA A 81 -6.16 -13.90 -9.18
C ALA A 81 -5.02 -14.84 -9.61
N LYS A 82 -4.92 -15.14 -10.92
CA LYS A 82 -3.79 -15.93 -11.47
C LYS A 82 -2.46 -15.23 -11.28
N SER A 83 -2.39 -13.91 -11.48
CA SER A 83 -1.17 -13.12 -11.28
C SER A 83 -0.73 -13.11 -9.81
N VAL A 84 -1.67 -13.01 -8.87
CA VAL A 84 -1.39 -12.97 -7.42
C VAL A 84 -0.95 -14.33 -6.89
N THR A 85 -1.52 -15.42 -7.41
CA THR A 85 -1.25 -16.79 -6.94
C THR A 85 -0.14 -17.52 -7.71
N LYS A 86 0.48 -16.86 -8.69
CA LYS A 86 1.55 -17.44 -9.48
C LYS A 86 2.79 -17.67 -8.59
N ASN A 87 3.26 -18.91 -8.56
CA ASN A 87 4.46 -19.28 -7.81
C ASN A 87 5.72 -19.01 -8.65
N ASP A 88 6.12 -17.75 -8.70
CA ASP A 88 7.34 -17.26 -9.31
C ASP A 88 8.25 -16.59 -8.26
N VAL A 89 9.51 -16.32 -8.63
CA VAL A 89 10.51 -15.66 -7.77
C VAL A 89 10.06 -14.27 -7.33
N ASP A 90 9.32 -13.56 -8.19
CA ASP A 90 8.70 -12.26 -7.95
C ASP A 90 7.18 -12.37 -7.69
N GLY A 91 6.74 -13.52 -7.16
CA GLY A 91 5.35 -13.76 -6.78
C GLY A 91 4.85 -12.77 -5.71
N PHE A 92 3.53 -12.66 -5.54
CA PHE A 92 2.95 -11.72 -4.57
C PHE A 92 3.42 -11.98 -3.13
N GLU A 93 3.60 -13.26 -2.76
CA GLU A 93 4.11 -13.67 -1.44
C GLU A 93 5.52 -13.13 -1.18
N PHE A 94 6.38 -13.05 -2.20
CA PHE A 94 7.72 -12.46 -2.07
C PHE A 94 7.63 -10.99 -1.65
N TYR A 95 6.77 -10.21 -2.30
CA TYR A 95 6.56 -8.80 -1.96
C TYR A 95 5.94 -8.65 -0.57
N LEU A 96 5.00 -9.52 -0.18
CA LEU A 96 4.40 -9.47 1.15
C LEU A 96 5.41 -9.78 2.25
N ASN A 97 6.27 -10.78 2.05
CA ASN A 97 7.35 -11.12 2.97
C ASN A 97 8.39 -9.99 3.05
N THR A 98 8.81 -9.45 1.91
CA THR A 98 9.76 -8.32 1.85
C THR A 98 9.21 -7.09 2.56
N PHE A 99 7.91 -6.79 2.38
CA PHE A 99 7.26 -5.69 3.10
C PHE A 99 7.38 -5.89 4.62
N HIS A 100 7.06 -7.10 5.12
CA HIS A 100 7.18 -7.41 6.54
C HIS A 100 8.62 -7.29 7.04
N ASP A 101 9.60 -7.86 6.32
CA ASP A 101 11.00 -7.83 6.69
C ASP A 101 11.51 -6.39 6.86
N VAL A 102 11.16 -5.50 5.92
CA VAL A 102 11.52 -4.07 6.01
C VAL A 102 10.77 -3.36 7.15
N MET A 103 9.51 -3.73 7.40
CA MET A 103 8.72 -3.17 8.51
C MET A 103 9.31 -3.49 9.89
N VAL A 104 9.87 -4.69 10.07
CA VAL A 104 10.49 -5.12 11.35
C VAL A 104 12.00 -4.89 11.40
N GLY A 105 12.63 -4.51 10.27
CA GLY A 105 14.07 -4.30 10.19
C GLY A 105 14.88 -5.58 10.04
N ASN A 106 14.26 -6.66 9.55
CA ASN A 106 14.94 -7.89 9.12
C ASN A 106 15.55 -7.69 7.71
N ASN A 107 16.38 -6.66 7.57
CA ASN A 107 17.06 -6.29 6.34
C ASN A 107 18.56 -6.07 6.59
N LEU A 108 19.32 -5.86 5.53
CA LEU A 108 20.79 -5.74 5.60
C LEU A 108 21.27 -4.69 6.60
N PHE A 109 20.51 -3.61 6.78
CA PHE A 109 20.89 -2.50 7.66
C PHE A 109 20.32 -2.61 9.08
N GLY A 110 19.56 -3.67 9.41
CA GLY A 110 18.87 -3.80 10.70
C GLY A 110 17.90 -2.65 10.97
N ARG A 111 17.43 -1.98 9.91
CA ARG A 111 16.71 -0.70 9.98
C ARG A 111 15.25 -0.95 9.66
N SER A 112 14.38 -0.84 10.66
CA SER A 112 12.94 -0.97 10.46
C SER A 112 12.33 0.29 9.84
N ALA A 113 11.32 0.11 8.99
CA ALA A 113 10.56 1.23 8.43
C ALA A 113 9.86 2.07 9.49
N LEU A 114 9.38 1.42 10.57
CA LEU A 114 8.80 2.13 11.73
C LEU A 114 9.82 3.07 12.39
N LYS A 115 11.08 2.63 12.51
CA LYS A 115 12.14 3.48 13.05
C LYS A 115 12.46 4.64 12.11
N THR A 116 12.49 4.39 10.81
CA THR A 116 12.68 5.41 9.78
C THR A 116 11.57 6.46 9.83
N ALA A 117 10.30 6.04 9.86
CA ALA A 117 9.15 6.95 9.96
C ALA A 117 9.17 7.78 11.25
N SER A 118 9.46 7.16 12.39
CA SER A 118 9.62 7.85 13.67
C SER A 118 10.71 8.94 13.62
N GLU A 119 11.85 8.66 12.99
CA GLU A 119 12.90 9.67 12.84
C GLU A 119 12.48 10.83 11.93
N LEU A 120 11.73 10.56 10.85
CA LEU A 120 11.19 11.61 9.98
C LEU A 120 10.24 12.55 10.75
N ILE A 121 9.28 11.97 11.46
CA ILE A 121 8.26 12.72 12.22
C ILE A 121 8.90 13.55 13.34
N THR A 122 9.85 12.97 14.08
CA THR A 122 10.47 13.65 15.24
C THR A 122 11.51 14.70 14.84
N LYS A 123 12.30 14.47 13.78
CA LYS A 123 13.39 15.39 13.41
C LYS A 123 12.92 16.63 12.66
N GLU A 124 11.84 16.54 11.91
CA GLU A 124 11.38 17.67 11.09
C GLU A 124 10.55 18.70 11.85
N ASN A 125 10.29 18.51 13.16
CA ASN A 125 9.32 19.34 13.89
C ASN A 125 8.02 19.49 13.08
N VAL A 126 7.58 18.41 12.41
CA VAL A 126 6.37 18.41 11.59
C VAL A 126 5.21 18.86 12.46
N LYS A 127 4.78 20.12 12.30
CA LYS A 127 3.69 20.70 13.08
C LYS A 127 2.36 20.22 12.50
N THR A 128 2.05 18.95 12.70
CA THR A 128 0.72 18.38 12.45
C THR A 128 -0.08 18.31 13.73
N SER A 129 -1.39 18.09 13.59
CA SER A 129 -2.24 17.80 14.73
C SER A 129 -1.85 16.43 15.32
N GLY A 130 -1.80 16.31 16.64
CA GLY A 130 -1.45 15.05 17.32
C GLY A 130 -0.08 15.07 18.00
N SER A 131 0.21 13.99 18.74
CA SER A 131 1.51 13.75 19.36
C SER A 131 2.38 12.88 18.47
N GLU A 132 3.69 12.82 18.73
CA GLU A 132 4.60 11.87 18.06
C GLU A 132 4.08 10.43 18.12
N VAL A 133 3.50 10.02 19.26
CA VAL A 133 2.90 8.69 19.44
C VAL A 133 1.67 8.46 18.57
N GLY A 134 0.87 9.50 18.31
CA GLY A 134 -0.30 9.37 17.43
C GLY A 134 0.04 9.43 15.94
N ASN A 135 1.15 10.07 15.60
CA ASN A 135 1.62 10.23 14.22
C ASN A 135 2.44 9.04 13.72
N VAL A 136 3.13 8.33 14.64
CA VAL A 136 3.90 7.09 14.37
C VAL A 136 2.97 5.89 14.35
#